data_AF-A0A7C8Z8F2-F1
#
_entry.id   AF-A0A7C8Z8F2-F1
#
_cell.length_a   1.000
_cell.length_b   1.000
_cell.length_c   1.000
_cell.angle_alpha   90.00
_cell.angle_beta   90.00
_cell.angle_gamma   90.00
#
_symmetry.space_group_name_H-M   'P 1'
#
loop_
_entity.id
_entity.type
_entity.pdbx_description
1 polymer ?
#
loop_
_entity_poly.entity_id
_entity_poly.type
_entity_poly.pdbx_seq_one_letter_code
_entity_poly.pdbx_strand_id
1 'polypeptide(L)'
;VFDYPQLSAAPNNKWLFNSGIMILEPSKCFFDTLMSKRYNLKSYNGGDQGYLNEVLTWWHRLTTRLNFMKFFPTQQSDRSVPEDRHTIHFLGFKPWTCYRDYDCNWDRADYHRFASDDMNARWWQVYDGMSMELQAHCGMTQEMDGRVRKRREIAQKKNLFDGHWKIIIKDPRQFQLQSSV
;
A
#
# COMPACT_ATOMS: atom_id res chain seq x y z
N VAL A 1 15.35 -6.57 -13.49
CA VAL A 1 15.52 -5.28 -12.78
C VAL A 1 16.94 -5.07 -12.27
N PHE A 2 17.73 -6.13 -12.08
CA PHE A 2 19.10 -6.00 -11.54
C PHE A 2 20.14 -5.52 -12.56
N ASP A 3 19.78 -5.36 -13.83
CA ASP A 3 20.64 -4.76 -14.87
C ASP A 3 20.65 -3.21 -14.81
N TYR A 4 19.81 -2.60 -13.97
CA TYR A 4 19.72 -1.15 -13.83
C TYR A 4 20.67 -0.64 -12.72
N PRO A 5 21.34 0.51 -12.91
CA PRO A 5 22.28 1.06 -11.94
C PRO A 5 21.58 1.71 -10.73
N GLN A 6 22.34 1.93 -9.66
CA GLN A 6 21.91 2.79 -8.55
C GLN A 6 21.88 4.27 -8.98
N LEU A 7 20.87 5.08 -8.62
CA LEU A 7 19.54 4.69 -8.14
C LEU A 7 18.59 4.63 -9.32
N SER A 8 17.89 3.50 -9.48
CA SER A 8 16.76 3.37 -10.40
C SER A 8 15.45 3.17 -9.64
N ALA A 9 14.40 3.90 -10.01
CA ALA A 9 13.09 3.82 -9.36
C ALA A 9 11.97 4.20 -10.35
N ALA A 10 10.72 3.87 -10.03
CA ALA A 10 9.58 4.34 -10.83
C ALA A 10 9.23 5.79 -10.47
N PRO A 11 8.73 6.61 -11.42
CA PRO A 11 8.30 7.98 -11.12
C PRO A 11 7.10 8.00 -10.17
N ASN A 12 7.14 8.87 -9.17
CA ASN A 12 5.93 9.32 -8.45
C ASN A 12 5.23 10.43 -9.26
N ASN A 13 6.01 11.33 -9.86
CA ASN A 13 5.53 12.35 -10.80
C ASN A 13 6.64 12.72 -11.80
N LYS A 14 6.53 13.88 -12.47
CA LYS A 14 7.53 14.34 -13.45
C LYS A 14 8.93 14.51 -12.85
N TRP A 15 9.06 14.84 -11.57
CA TRP A 15 10.33 15.25 -10.95
C TRP A 15 10.82 14.28 -9.87
N LEU A 16 9.89 13.65 -9.15
CA LEU A 16 10.17 12.84 -7.97
C LEU A 16 9.97 11.36 -8.27
N PHE A 17 10.83 10.51 -7.73
CA PHE A 17 10.64 9.06 -7.75
C PHE A 17 9.76 8.60 -6.58
N ASN A 18 9.12 7.45 -6.76
CA ASN A 18 8.41 6.74 -5.70
C ASN A 18 9.38 5.77 -5.02
N SER A 19 9.55 5.87 -3.71
CA SER A 19 10.51 5.03 -2.96
C SER A 19 10.01 3.62 -2.66
N GLY A 20 8.80 3.26 -3.09
CA GLY A 20 8.24 1.93 -2.84
C GLY A 20 9.02 0.79 -3.49
N ILE A 21 9.64 1.03 -4.65
CA ILE A 21 10.54 0.07 -5.32
C ILE A 21 11.74 0.84 -5.87
N MET A 22 12.93 0.42 -5.44
CA MET A 22 14.21 1.06 -5.75
C MET A 22 15.27 -0.01 -6.03
N ILE A 23 16.14 0.27 -7.00
CA ILE A 23 17.36 -0.50 -7.26
C ILE A 23 18.52 0.27 -6.64
N LEU A 24 19.18 -0.36 -5.67
CA LEU A 24 20.25 0.19 -4.86
C LEU A 24 21.42 -0.80 -4.80
N GLU A 25 22.62 -0.27 -4.63
CA GLU A 25 23.83 -1.03 -4.37
C GLU A 25 24.16 -0.92 -2.88
N PRO A 26 24.14 -2.04 -2.13
CA PRO A 26 24.49 -2.03 -0.71
C PRO A 26 25.90 -1.43 -0.49
N SER A 27 25.97 -0.34 0.26
CA SER A 27 27.22 0.35 0.56
C SER A 27 27.16 1.02 1.93
N LYS A 28 28.12 0.69 2.80
CA LYS A 28 28.23 1.33 4.12
C LYS A 28 28.44 2.84 3.98
N CYS A 29 29.30 3.26 3.04
CA CYS A 29 29.57 4.67 2.79
C CYS A 29 28.30 5.43 2.36
N PHE A 30 27.49 4.80 1.49
CA PHE A 30 26.22 5.38 1.06
C PHE A 30 25.23 5.50 2.24
N PHE A 31 25.09 4.45 3.04
CA PHE A 31 24.28 4.47 4.25
C PHE A 31 24.73 5.56 5.23
N ASP A 32 26.02 5.64 5.55
CA ASP A 32 26.55 6.67 6.47
C ASP A 32 26.29 8.09 5.93
N THR A 33 26.35 8.27 4.61
CA THR A 33 26.01 9.54 3.93
C THR A 33 24.52 9.87 4.08
N LEU A 34 23.63 8.88 3.89
CA LEU A 34 22.20 9.07 4.15
C LEU A 34 21.97 9.38 5.63
N MET A 35 22.69 8.77 6.57
CA MET A 35 22.48 9.02 7.99
C MET A 35 23.01 10.37 8.46
N SER A 36 24.15 10.84 7.91
CA SER A 36 24.73 12.14 8.27
C SER A 36 23.87 13.31 7.78
N LYS A 37 23.23 13.18 6.62
CA LYS A 37 22.36 14.22 6.05
C LYS A 37 21.00 14.37 6.75
N ARG A 38 20.57 13.39 7.55
CA ARG A 38 19.23 13.35 8.16
C ARG A 38 18.92 14.53 9.09
N TYR A 39 19.95 15.13 9.66
CA TYR A 39 19.82 16.26 10.59
C TYR A 39 19.66 17.60 9.88
N ASN A 40 20.14 17.71 8.63
CA ASN A 40 20.18 18.96 7.88
C ASN A 40 19.15 19.00 6.75
N LEU A 41 18.83 17.84 6.15
CA LEU A 41 17.82 17.74 5.10
C LEU A 41 16.50 17.22 5.69
N LYS A 42 15.45 18.02 5.53
CA LYS A 42 14.10 17.70 5.99
C LYS A 42 13.32 17.01 4.89
N SER A 43 12.69 15.89 5.20
CA SER A 43 11.74 15.24 4.29
C SER A 43 10.55 16.17 4.01
N TYR A 44 10.30 16.50 2.73
CA TYR A 44 9.16 17.34 2.35
C TYR A 44 7.79 16.73 2.70
N ASN A 45 7.71 15.41 2.90
CA ASN A 45 6.48 14.71 3.27
C ASN A 45 6.57 13.96 4.62
N GLY A 46 7.65 14.17 5.38
CA GLY A 46 7.90 13.51 6.66
C GLY A 46 8.30 12.03 6.59
N GLY A 47 8.27 11.40 5.40
CA GLY A 47 8.63 9.99 5.19
C GLY A 47 9.96 9.79 4.49
N ASP A 48 10.30 8.52 4.23
CA ASP A 48 11.51 8.12 3.49
C ASP A 48 11.50 8.68 2.06
N GLN A 49 10.36 8.63 1.35
CA GLN A 49 10.28 9.13 -0.03
C GLN A 49 10.71 10.57 -0.13
N GLY A 50 10.23 11.42 0.80
CA GLY A 50 10.60 12.82 0.81
C GLY A 50 12.07 13.00 1.10
N TYR A 51 12.57 12.35 2.15
CA TYR A 51 13.98 12.40 2.52
C TYR A 51 14.91 11.96 1.38
N LEU A 52 14.62 10.81 0.76
CA LEU A 52 15.43 10.23 -0.29
C LEU A 52 15.42 11.10 -1.55
N ASN A 53 14.31 11.76 -1.90
CA ASN A 53 14.27 12.70 -3.03
C ASN A 53 15.02 14.01 -2.74
N GLU A 54 15.15 14.43 -1.48
CA GLU A 54 16.02 15.58 -1.12
C GLU A 54 17.51 15.21 -1.22
N VAL A 55 17.87 13.98 -0.84
CA VAL A 55 19.27 13.53 -0.87
C VAL A 55 19.72 13.12 -2.28
N LEU A 56 18.83 12.47 -3.05
CA LEU A 56 19.10 11.83 -4.33
C LEU A 56 18.34 12.55 -5.44
N THR A 57 18.88 13.67 -5.91
CA THR A 57 18.26 14.50 -6.94
C THR A 57 18.41 13.95 -8.36
N TRP A 58 19.33 13.00 -8.57
CA TRP A 58 19.57 12.30 -9.83
C TRP A 58 19.23 10.82 -9.69
N TRP A 59 18.44 10.32 -10.63
CA TRP A 59 17.96 8.93 -10.63
C TRP A 59 17.57 8.48 -12.04
N HIS A 60 17.61 7.17 -12.27
CA HIS A 60 17.22 6.54 -13.53
C HIS A 60 15.76 6.09 -13.50
N ARG A 61 15.02 6.38 -14.58
CA ARG A 61 13.57 6.11 -14.65
C ARG A 61 13.27 4.66 -14.99
N LEU A 62 12.65 3.96 -14.06
CA LEU A 62 11.95 2.71 -14.32
C LEU A 62 10.52 2.97 -14.79
N THR A 63 9.94 1.99 -15.48
CA THR A 63 8.53 2.00 -15.86
C THR A 63 7.61 1.93 -14.63
N THR A 64 6.48 2.61 -14.68
CA THR A 64 5.42 2.51 -13.64
C THR A 64 4.81 1.12 -13.55
N ARG A 65 4.98 0.26 -14.57
CA ARG A 65 4.60 -1.17 -14.53
C ARG A 65 5.27 -1.94 -13.40
N LEU A 66 6.46 -1.51 -13.00
CA LEU A 66 7.23 -2.12 -11.91
C LEU A 66 6.87 -1.58 -10.54
N ASN A 67 6.08 -0.50 -10.43
CA ASN A 67 5.61 0.08 -9.17
C ASN A 67 4.21 0.70 -9.40
N PHE A 68 3.24 -0.16 -9.71
CA PHE A 68 1.90 0.30 -10.07
C PHE A 68 1.12 0.68 -8.81
N MET A 69 0.90 1.98 -8.62
CA MET A 69 0.21 2.49 -7.45
C MET A 69 -1.30 2.20 -7.51
N LYS A 70 -1.84 1.69 -6.39
CA LYS A 70 -3.28 1.63 -6.14
C LYS A 70 -3.81 3.04 -5.89
N PHE A 71 -3.97 3.83 -6.95
CA PHE A 71 -4.41 5.21 -6.92
C PHE A 71 -5.30 5.55 -8.12
N PHE A 72 -6.49 6.04 -7.83
CA PHE A 72 -7.55 6.34 -8.78
C PHE A 72 -7.98 7.80 -8.60
N PRO A 73 -7.53 8.72 -9.47
CA PRO A 73 -7.75 10.16 -9.27
C PRO A 73 -9.22 10.56 -9.39
N THR A 74 -10.03 9.76 -10.09
CA THR A 74 -11.45 10.04 -10.33
C THR A 74 -12.31 8.80 -10.09
N GLN A 75 -13.61 8.99 -9.90
CA GLN A 75 -14.54 7.87 -9.72
C GLN A 75 -14.70 7.02 -10.99
N GLN A 76 -14.46 7.60 -12.17
CA GLN A 76 -14.52 6.91 -13.47
C GLN A 76 -13.22 6.18 -13.83
N SER A 77 -12.19 6.25 -12.97
CA SER A 77 -10.93 5.55 -13.24
C SER A 77 -11.19 4.05 -13.30
N ASP A 78 -10.60 3.35 -14.26
CA ASP A 78 -10.57 1.89 -14.26
C ASP A 78 -9.79 1.40 -13.04
N ARG A 79 -10.43 0.56 -12.24
CA ARG A 79 -9.90 0.01 -10.99
C ARG A 79 -9.34 -1.40 -11.13
N SER A 80 -9.38 -1.95 -12.34
CA SER A 80 -8.74 -3.22 -12.67
C SER A 80 -7.22 -3.08 -12.71
N VAL A 81 -6.52 -4.19 -12.48
CA VAL A 81 -5.08 -4.28 -12.68
C VAL A 81 -4.81 -4.63 -14.14
N PRO A 82 -4.18 -3.75 -14.93
CA PRO A 82 -3.80 -4.08 -16.29
C PRO A 82 -2.86 -5.30 -16.35
N GLU A 83 -2.96 -6.10 -17.41
CA GLU A 83 -2.15 -7.32 -17.58
C GLU A 83 -0.64 -7.04 -17.62
N ASP A 84 -0.24 -5.84 -18.06
CA ASP A 84 1.16 -5.43 -18.17
C ASP A 84 1.80 -4.95 -16.85
N ARG A 85 1.09 -5.09 -15.72
CA ARG A 85 1.60 -4.72 -14.39
C ARG A 85 2.30 -5.90 -13.72
N HIS A 86 3.49 -5.66 -13.20
CA HIS A 86 4.30 -6.69 -12.53
C HIS A 86 4.17 -6.64 -11.01
N THR A 87 3.77 -5.50 -10.45
CA THR A 87 3.64 -5.29 -9.01
C THR A 87 2.42 -4.42 -8.72
N ILE A 88 1.94 -4.42 -7.47
CA ILE A 88 0.91 -3.51 -6.98
C ILE A 88 1.44 -2.84 -5.70
N HIS A 89 1.47 -1.52 -5.70
CA HIS A 89 1.81 -0.71 -4.53
C HIS A 89 0.52 -0.26 -3.83
N PHE A 90 0.17 -0.97 -2.75
CA PHE A 90 -1.03 -0.71 -1.95
C PHE A 90 -0.90 0.57 -1.12
N LEU A 91 -1.49 1.66 -1.62
CA LEU A 91 -1.74 2.89 -0.87
C LEU A 91 -3.05 2.78 -0.07
N GLY A 92 -3.24 3.69 0.89
CA GLY A 92 -4.40 3.69 1.79
C GLY A 92 -4.29 2.60 2.86
N PHE A 93 -5.44 2.02 3.25
CA PHE A 93 -5.46 0.89 4.18
C PHE A 93 -4.81 -0.34 3.55
N LYS A 94 -4.03 -1.06 4.36
CA LYS A 94 -3.35 -2.28 3.94
C LYS A 94 -4.33 -3.47 3.94
N PRO A 95 -4.27 -4.38 2.96
CA PRO A 95 -5.25 -5.45 2.84
C PRO A 95 -5.42 -6.31 4.10
N TRP A 96 -4.32 -6.67 4.76
CA TRP A 96 -4.36 -7.46 6.01
C TRP A 96 -5.06 -6.77 7.18
N THR A 97 -5.22 -5.44 7.13
CA THR A 97 -5.95 -4.64 8.12
C THR A 97 -7.45 -4.48 7.83
N CYS A 98 -7.90 -5.03 6.71
CA CYS A 98 -9.31 -5.12 6.30
C CYS A 98 -9.80 -6.56 6.48
N TYR A 99 -11.11 -6.78 6.43
CA TYR A 99 -11.64 -8.09 6.07
C TYR A 99 -11.36 -8.38 4.60
N ARG A 100 -11.32 -9.67 4.24
CA ARG A 100 -10.98 -10.09 2.88
C ARG A 100 -12.06 -9.88 1.82
N ASP A 101 -13.31 -9.73 2.25
CA ASP A 101 -14.49 -9.76 1.36
C ASP A 101 -14.54 -8.60 0.33
N TYR A 102 -13.91 -7.46 0.62
CA TYR A 102 -13.78 -6.31 -0.28
C TYR A 102 -12.67 -5.37 0.23
N ASP A 103 -12.28 -4.38 -0.57
CA ASP A 103 -11.31 -3.37 -0.15
C ASP A 103 -11.92 -2.37 0.85
N CYS A 104 -11.55 -2.45 2.13
CA CYS A 104 -12.09 -1.55 3.16
C CYS A 104 -11.71 -0.07 2.99
N ASN A 105 -10.90 0.30 1.98
CA ASN A 105 -10.77 1.69 1.54
C ASN A 105 -12.14 2.26 1.06
N TRP A 106 -13.10 1.42 0.66
CA TRP A 106 -14.47 1.84 0.34
C TRP A 106 -15.27 2.37 1.54
N ASP A 107 -14.93 1.98 2.77
CA ASP A 107 -15.65 2.44 3.98
C ASP A 107 -15.36 3.90 4.34
N ARG A 108 -14.47 4.57 3.60
CA ARG A 108 -14.05 5.94 3.88
C ARG A 108 -13.97 6.74 2.58
N ALA A 109 -14.87 7.72 2.42
CA ALA A 109 -15.01 8.49 1.19
C ALA A 109 -13.70 9.15 0.71
N ASP A 110 -12.89 9.73 1.61
CA ASP A 110 -11.59 10.32 1.25
C ASP A 110 -10.50 9.28 0.90
N TYR A 111 -10.79 7.99 1.09
CA TYR A 111 -9.94 6.85 0.74
C TYR A 111 -10.43 6.11 -0.50
N HIS A 112 -11.58 6.48 -1.09
CA HIS A 112 -12.07 5.88 -2.34
C HIS A 112 -11.06 5.94 -3.47
N ARG A 113 -10.18 6.95 -3.49
CA ARG A 113 -9.06 7.04 -4.46
C ARG A 113 -8.02 5.92 -4.32
N PHE A 114 -8.08 5.11 -3.26
CA PHE A 114 -7.19 3.97 -3.03
C PHE A 114 -7.95 2.64 -3.01
N ALA A 115 -9.23 2.63 -3.37
CA ALA A 115 -10.06 1.44 -3.28
C ALA A 115 -10.06 0.63 -4.60
N SER A 116 -9.78 -0.68 -4.53
CA SER A 116 -9.96 -1.61 -5.65
C SER A 116 -10.14 -3.03 -5.13
N ASP A 117 -11.31 -3.61 -5.41
CA ASP A 117 -11.61 -4.99 -5.02
C ASP A 117 -10.79 -6.01 -5.81
N ASP A 118 -10.46 -5.74 -7.08
CA ASP A 118 -9.56 -6.58 -7.89
C ASP A 118 -8.17 -6.66 -7.25
N MET A 119 -7.59 -5.51 -6.89
CA MET A 119 -6.29 -5.49 -6.20
C MET A 119 -6.35 -6.12 -4.81
N ASN A 120 -7.44 -5.91 -4.05
CA ASN A 120 -7.64 -6.57 -2.77
C ASN A 120 -7.69 -8.10 -2.94
N ALA A 121 -8.47 -8.60 -3.90
CA ALA A 121 -8.57 -10.04 -4.18
C ALA A 121 -7.22 -10.65 -4.55
N ARG A 122 -6.41 -9.96 -5.35
CA ARG A 122 -5.03 -10.40 -5.68
C ARG A 122 -4.12 -10.47 -4.47
N TRP A 123 -4.23 -9.56 -3.51
CA TRP A 123 -3.46 -9.67 -2.26
C TRP A 123 -3.88 -10.91 -1.47
N TRP A 124 -5.19 -11.20 -1.39
CA TRP A 124 -5.69 -12.39 -0.71
C TRP A 124 -5.30 -13.70 -1.39
N GLN A 125 -5.16 -13.72 -2.71
CA GLN A 125 -4.58 -14.87 -3.42
C GLN A 125 -3.13 -15.14 -2.98
N VAL A 126 -2.33 -14.09 -2.80
CA VAL A 126 -0.96 -14.25 -2.27
C VAL A 126 -1.00 -14.77 -0.85
N TYR A 127 -1.84 -14.18 0.02
CA TYR A 127 -2.01 -14.62 1.41
C TYR A 127 -2.39 -16.11 1.51
N ASP A 128 -3.37 -16.55 0.71
CA ASP A 128 -3.82 -17.95 0.70
C ASP A 128 -2.70 -18.92 0.25
N GLY A 129 -1.75 -18.45 -0.56
CA GLY A 129 -0.57 -19.20 -0.97
C GLY A 129 0.61 -19.16 0.01
N MET A 130 0.54 -18.35 1.08
CA MET A 130 1.61 -18.28 2.10
C MET A 130 1.57 -19.50 3.04
N SER A 131 2.71 -19.81 3.68
CA SER A 131 2.75 -20.77 4.79
C SER A 131 1.92 -20.27 5.99
N MET A 132 1.46 -21.19 6.85
CA MET A 132 0.71 -20.83 8.07
C MET A 132 1.50 -19.87 8.97
N GLU A 133 2.82 -20.02 9.04
CA GLU A 133 3.73 -19.14 9.79
C GLU A 133 3.66 -17.70 9.28
N LEU A 134 3.69 -17.50 7.96
CA LEU A 134 3.58 -16.17 7.35
C LEU A 134 2.16 -15.60 7.46
N GLN A 135 1.14 -16.45 7.31
CA GLN A 135 -0.26 -16.03 7.49
C GLN A 135 -0.53 -15.53 8.92
N ALA A 136 0.14 -16.10 9.93
CA ALA A 136 0.00 -15.69 11.32
C ALA A 136 0.39 -14.22 11.54
N HIS A 137 1.38 -13.69 10.81
CA HIS A 137 1.78 -12.28 10.88
C HIS A 137 0.74 -11.30 10.29
N CYS A 138 -0.24 -11.82 9.56
CA CYS A 138 -1.33 -11.07 8.96
C CYS A 138 -2.69 -11.37 9.63
N GLY A 139 -2.66 -11.97 10.84
CA GLY A 139 -3.85 -12.24 11.62
C GLY A 139 -4.58 -10.96 12.06
N MET A 140 -5.88 -11.11 12.34
CA MET A 140 -6.72 -10.02 12.79
C MET A 140 -6.66 -9.92 14.31
N THR A 141 -6.26 -8.77 14.85
CA THR A 141 -6.37 -8.52 16.30
C THR A 141 -7.73 -7.95 16.68
N GLN A 142 -8.08 -8.00 17.96
CA GLN A 142 -9.32 -7.38 18.47
C GLN A 142 -9.39 -5.88 18.15
N GLU A 143 -8.27 -5.16 18.25
CA GLU A 143 -8.21 -3.73 17.93
C GLU A 143 -8.44 -3.47 16.43
N MET A 144 -7.86 -4.31 15.57
CA MET A 144 -8.07 -4.21 14.12
C MET A 144 -9.53 -4.49 13.76
N ASP A 145 -10.12 -5.57 14.29
CA ASP A 145 -11.52 -5.93 14.08
C ASP A 145 -12.47 -4.79 14.50
N GLY A 146 -12.28 -4.25 15.71
CA GLY A 146 -13.04 -3.09 16.19
C GLY A 146 -12.92 -1.86 15.30
N ARG A 147 -11.73 -1.57 14.77
CA ARG A 147 -11.51 -0.46 13.82
C ARG A 147 -12.19 -0.70 12.47
N VAL A 148 -12.22 -1.94 11.96
CA VAL A 148 -12.92 -2.27 10.72
C VAL A 148 -14.44 -2.14 10.90
N ARG A 149 -15.01 -2.73 11.97
CA ARG A 149 -16.44 -2.66 12.27
C ARG A 149 -16.91 -1.21 12.45
N LYS A 150 -16.18 -0.41 13.24
CA LYS A 150 -16.48 1.00 13.43
C LYS A 150 -16.46 1.79 12.12
N ARG A 151 -15.52 1.52 11.21
CA ARG A 151 -15.48 2.17 9.89
C ARG A 151 -16.71 1.81 9.06
N ARG A 152 -17.10 0.54 9.02
CA ARG A 152 -18.31 0.06 8.35
C ARG A 152 -19.58 0.71 8.90
N GLU A 153 -19.71 0.82 10.21
CA GLU A 153 -20.83 1.53 10.84
C GLU A 153 -20.89 3.01 10.45
N ILE A 154 -19.73 3.69 10.39
CA ILE A 154 -19.66 5.08 9.93
C ILE A 154 -20.06 5.18 8.46
N ALA A 155 -19.60 4.27 7.60
CA ALA A 155 -19.99 4.21 6.19
C ALA A 155 -21.50 4.01 6.01
N GLN A 156 -22.09 3.12 6.80
CA GLN A 156 -23.54 2.91 6.86
C GLN A 156 -24.29 4.16 7.30
N LYS A 157 -23.88 4.79 8.41
CA LYS A 157 -24.51 6.03 8.91
C LYS A 157 -24.42 7.18 7.91
N LYS A 158 -23.32 7.25 7.15
CA LYS A 158 -23.14 8.22 6.06
C LYS A 158 -23.83 7.82 4.76
N ASN A 159 -24.42 6.63 4.71
CA ASN A 159 -25.04 6.05 3.53
C ASN A 159 -24.15 6.19 2.28
N LEU A 160 -22.89 5.77 2.38
CA LEU A 160 -21.96 5.86 1.25
C LEU A 160 -22.54 5.12 0.04
N PHE A 161 -22.53 5.80 -1.11
CA PHE A 161 -23.26 5.40 -2.31
C PHE A 161 -22.71 4.12 -2.95
N ASP A 162 -21.44 3.80 -2.73
CA ASP A 162 -20.79 2.60 -3.24
C ASP A 162 -21.35 1.30 -2.60
N GLY A 163 -21.95 1.40 -1.42
CA GLY A 163 -22.67 0.30 -0.79
C GLY A 163 -21.83 -0.85 -0.26
N HIS A 164 -20.49 -0.78 -0.27
CA HIS A 164 -19.64 -1.91 0.17
C HIS A 164 -19.82 -2.27 1.65
N TRP A 165 -20.24 -1.32 2.48
CA TRP A 165 -20.58 -1.57 3.88
C TRP A 165 -21.74 -2.59 4.06
N LYS A 166 -22.52 -2.86 3.01
CA LYS A 166 -23.60 -3.88 3.00
C LYS A 166 -23.09 -5.29 2.71
N ILE A 167 -21.86 -5.44 2.21
CA ILE A 167 -21.28 -6.75 1.87
C ILE A 167 -21.18 -7.61 3.13
N ILE A 168 -21.66 -8.85 3.05
CA ILE A 168 -21.61 -9.82 4.15
C ILE A 168 -20.16 -10.26 4.35
N ILE A 169 -19.65 -10.13 5.58
CA ILE A 169 -18.28 -10.52 5.92
C ILE A 169 -18.20 -12.04 6.13
N LYS A 170 -17.38 -12.71 5.32
CA LYS A 170 -17.09 -14.14 5.41
C LYS A 170 -15.66 -14.43 5.82
N ASP A 171 -14.83 -13.41 6.02
CA ASP A 171 -13.46 -13.56 6.51
C ASP A 171 -13.43 -14.40 7.81
N PRO A 172 -12.74 -15.56 7.84
CA PRO A 172 -12.70 -16.42 9.02
C PRO A 172 -11.96 -15.76 10.19
N ARG A 173 -11.08 -14.79 9.92
CA ARG A 173 -10.30 -14.09 10.95
C ARG A 173 -11.18 -13.27 11.90
N GLN A 174 -12.43 -12.97 11.52
CA GLN A 174 -13.39 -12.28 12.40
C GLN A 174 -13.76 -13.10 13.65
N PHE A 175 -13.55 -14.42 13.62
CA PHE A 175 -13.81 -15.33 14.74
C PHE A 175 -12.52 -15.85 15.38
N GLN A 176 -11.38 -15.70 14.70
CA GLN A 176 -10.06 -16.18 15.13
C GLN A 176 -9.15 -14.98 15.42
N LEU A 177 -9.57 -14.15 16.38
CA LEU A 177 -8.85 -12.93 16.73
C LEU A 177 -7.58 -13.27 17.53
N GLN A 178 -6.46 -12.70 17.10
CA GLN A 178 -5.20 -12.78 17.81
C GLN A 178 -5.15 -11.76 18.96
N SER A 179 -4.48 -12.12 20.04
CA SER A 179 -4.11 -11.19 21.10
C SER A 179 -3.14 -10.14 20.54
N SER A 180 -3.30 -8.89 20.96
CA SER A 180 -2.30 -7.87 20.68
C SER A 180 -0.96 -8.30 21.29
N VAL A 181 0.11 -8.23 20.50
CA VAL A 181 1.50 -8.38 20.97
C VAL A 181 1.93 -7.11 21.68
#